data_AF-A0A7C0YNR2-F1
#
_entry.id   AF-A0A7C0YNR2-F1
#
_cell.length_a   1.000
_cell.length_b   1.000
_cell.length_c   1.000
_cell.angle_alpha   90.00
_cell.angle_beta   90.00
_cell.angle_gamma   90.00
#
_symmetry.space_group_name_H-M   'P 1'
#
loop_
_entity.id
_entity.type
_entity.pdbx_description
1 polymer ?
#
loop_
_entity_poly.entity_id
_entity_poly.type
_entity_poly.pdbx_seq_one_letter_code
_entity_poly.pdbx_strand_id
1 'polypeptide(L)' 'MTPKNILRHELIGLEVIIAGSSDPTLTSLRGRVVDETQKTLKIEASGKRKIVPKDICTFRFKVDSGLVEVSGKALVGRPQ' A
#
# COMPACT_ATOMS: atom_id res chain seq x y z
N MET A 1 -10.53 -9.42 11.47
CA MET A 1 -9.34 -9.38 10.60
C MET A 1 -8.11 -9.09 11.45
N THR A 2 -7.30 -10.10 11.73
CA THR A 2 -6.04 -9.96 12.50
C THR A 2 -4.94 -9.40 11.57
N PRO A 3 -3.96 -8.60 12.04
CA PRO A 3 -2.95 -7.93 11.18
C PRO A 3 -2.07 -8.87 10.33
N LYS A 4 -2.14 -10.18 10.57
CA LYS A 4 -1.28 -11.19 9.94
C LYS A 4 -1.75 -11.69 8.57
N ASN A 5 -2.94 -11.30 8.10
CA ASN A 5 -3.54 -11.99 6.95
C ASN A 5 -4.20 -11.09 5.90
N ILE A 6 -3.74 -9.84 5.73
CA ILE A 6 -4.13 -8.99 4.59
C ILE A 6 -3.57 -9.63 3.32
N LEU A 7 -4.28 -10.63 2.80
CA LEU A 7 -3.89 -11.43 1.66
C LEU A 7 -4.29 -10.66 0.41
N ARG A 8 -3.28 -10.16 -0.32
CA ARG A 8 -3.11 -9.93 -1.78
C ARG A 8 -4.28 -9.57 -2.73
N HIS A 9 -5.46 -9.30 -2.19
CA HIS A 9 -6.67 -8.81 -2.84
C HIS A 9 -7.52 -7.99 -1.86
N GLU A 10 -7.24 -8.09 -0.55
CA GLU A 10 -7.84 -7.25 0.50
C GLU A 10 -7.25 -5.84 0.61
N LEU A 11 -6.15 -5.55 -0.12
CA LEU A 11 -5.56 -4.21 -0.14
C LEU A 11 -6.40 -3.23 -0.98
N ILE A 12 -7.04 -3.72 -2.05
CA ILE A 12 -7.87 -2.88 -2.92
C ILE A 12 -9.07 -2.36 -2.11
N GLY A 13 -9.26 -1.05 -2.16
CA GLY A 13 -10.33 -0.37 -1.43
C GLY A 13 -9.91 0.14 -0.04
N LEU A 14 -8.73 -0.21 0.47
CA LEU A 14 -8.22 0.35 1.73
C LEU A 14 -7.68 1.77 1.53
N GLU A 15 -7.89 2.63 2.53
CA GLU A 15 -7.11 3.88 2.63
C GLU A 15 -5.67 3.53 3.02
N VAL A 16 -4.71 4.15 2.34
CA VAL A 16 -3.28 3.94 2.56
C VAL A 16 -2.53 5.27 2.65
N ILE A 17 -1.53 5.30 3.51
CA ILE A 17 -0.57 6.40 3.67
C ILE A 17 0.84 5.85 3.48
N ILE A 18 1.67 6.52 2.69
CA ILE A 18 3.10 6.21 2.60
C ILE A 18 3.81 6.87 3.79
N ALA A 19 4.16 6.07 4.79
CA ALA A 19 4.82 6.51 6.02
C ALA A 19 6.33 6.74 5.81
N GLY A 20 6.93 6.06 4.83
CA GLY A 20 8.33 6.23 4.46
C GLY A 20 8.60 5.67 3.07
N SER A 21 9.56 6.27 2.38
CA SER A 21 9.99 5.86 1.04
C SER A 21 11.44 6.25 0.80
N SER A 22 12.18 5.45 0.05
CA SER A 22 13.51 5.85 -0.46
C SER A 22 13.40 6.94 -1.55
N ASP A 23 12.24 7.06 -2.20
CA ASP A 23 11.91 8.17 -3.08
C ASP A 23 11.12 9.24 -2.30
N PRO A 24 11.69 10.44 -2.08
CA PRO A 24 11.06 11.50 -1.30
C PRO A 24 9.80 12.08 -1.95
N THR A 25 9.58 11.88 -3.26
CA THR A 25 8.38 12.36 -3.97
C THR A 25 7.13 11.56 -3.63
N LEU A 26 7.31 10.36 -3.05
CA LEU A 26 6.25 9.45 -2.64
C LEU A 26 5.89 9.63 -1.16
N THR A 27 6.79 10.17 -0.36
CA THR A 27 6.59 10.40 1.08
C THR A 27 5.37 11.29 1.30
N SER A 28 4.48 10.90 2.22
CA SER A 28 3.20 11.56 2.51
C SER A 28 2.11 11.42 1.45
N LEU A 29 2.26 10.54 0.45
CA LEU A 29 1.12 10.18 -0.40
C LEU A 29 0.04 9.49 0.45
N ARG A 30 -1.17 10.05 0.42
CA ARG A 30 -2.37 9.45 1.00
C ARG A 30 -3.43 9.27 -0.07
N GLY A 31 -4.07 8.11 -0.07
CA GLY A 31 -5.13 7.81 -1.01
C GLY A 31 -5.78 6.46 -0.76
N ARG A 32 -6.49 5.97 -1.77
CA ARG A 32 -7.13 4.65 -1.75
C ARG A 32 -6.43 3.72 -2.73
N VAL A 33 -6.17 2.48 -2.33
CA VAL A 33 -5.65 1.48 -3.27
C VAL A 33 -6.78 1.11 -4.25
N VAL A 34 -6.52 1.21 -5.54
CA VAL A 34 -7.49 0.87 -6.60
C VAL A 34 -7.06 -0.35 -7.41
N ASP A 35 -5.78 -0.73 -7.34
CA ASP A 35 -5.23 -1.85 -8.08
C ASP A 35 -3.93 -2.33 -7.40
N GLU A 36 -3.61 -3.61 -7.56
CA GLU A 36 -2.43 -4.25 -7.00
C GLU A 36 -1.75 -5.12 -8.06
N THR A 37 -0.44 -4.98 -8.21
CA THR A 37 0.38 -5.93 -8.97
C THR A 37 1.40 -6.62 -8.04
N GLN A 38 2.22 -7.52 -8.59
CA GLN A 38 3.28 -8.17 -7.81
C GLN A 38 4.25 -7.17 -7.18
N LYS A 39 4.60 -6.08 -7.88
CA LYS A 39 5.63 -5.13 -7.44
C LYS A 39 5.10 -3.75 -7.09
N THR A 40 3.87 -3.42 -7.49
CA THR A 40 3.34 -2.06 -7.35
C THR A 40 1.94 -2.04 -6.76
N LEU A 41 1.57 -0.91 -6.18
CA LEU A 41 0.20 -0.54 -5.82
C LEU A 41 -0.21 0.67 -6.65
N LYS A 42 -1.44 0.67 -7.16
CA LYS A 42 -2.04 1.87 -7.76
C LYS A 42 -2.88 2.55 -6.70
N ILE A 43 -2.52 3.79 -6.38
CA ILE A 43 -3.17 4.59 -5.34
C ILE A 43 -3.86 5.77 -6.02
N GLU A 44 -5.15 5.93 -5.76
CA GLU A 44 -5.90 7.11 -6.15
C GLU A 44 -5.85 8.16 -5.04
N ALA A 45 -5.29 9.32 -5.36
CA ALA A 45 -5.13 10.46 -4.47
C ALA A 45 -5.62 11.73 -5.17
N SER A 46 -6.59 12.42 -4.58
CA SER A 46 -7.17 13.67 -5.13
C SER A 46 -7.60 13.56 -6.60
N GLY A 47 -8.24 12.43 -6.97
CA GLY A 47 -8.71 12.18 -8.33
C GLY A 47 -7.62 11.78 -9.34
N LYS A 48 -6.36 11.66 -8.92
CA LYS A 48 -5.25 11.20 -9.76
C LYS A 48 -4.77 9.83 -9.30
N ARG A 49 -4.47 8.95 -10.26
CA ARG A 49 -3.90 7.63 -9.99
C ARG A 49 -2.38 7.70 -10.04
N LYS A 50 -1.73 7.23 -9.00
CA LYS A 50 -0.28 7.07 -8.91
C LYS A 50 0.08 5.60 -8.79
N ILE A 51 1.11 5.19 -9.51
CA ILE A 51 1.69 3.85 -9.40
C ILE A 51 2.86 3.95 -8.42
N VAL A 52 2.81 3.16 -7.36
CA VAL A 52 3.77 3.19 -6.27
C VAL A 52 4.49 1.86 -6.18
N PRO A 53 5.82 1.82 -6.31
CA PRO A 53 6.62 0.62 -6.09
C PRO A 53 6.57 0.19 -4.62
N LYS A 54 6.39 -1.11 -4.37
CA LYS A 54 6.25 -1.65 -3.03
C LYS A 54 7.60 -1.75 -2.30
N ASP A 55 8.64 -2.20 -2.99
CA ASP A 55 9.95 -2.53 -2.43
C ASP A 55 10.71 -1.36 -1.79
N ILE A 56 10.38 -0.12 -2.19
CA ILE A 56 10.99 1.10 -1.64
C ILE A 56 10.09 1.85 -0.65
N CYS A 57 8.89 1.34 -0.34
CA CYS A 57 7.90 2.05 0.48
C CYS A 57 7.50 1.29 1.75
N THR A 58 7.15 2.05 2.79
CA THR A 58 6.45 1.57 3.98
C THR A 58 5.04 2.14 3.96
N PHE A 59 4.05 1.27 4.03
CA PHE A 59 2.64 1.60 3.89
C PHE A 59 1.94 1.51 5.24
N ARG A 60 1.06 2.46 5.53
CA ARG A 60 0.08 2.38 6.62
C ARG A 60 -1.30 2.23 6.03
N PHE A 61 -1.88 1.04 6.20
CA PHE A 61 -3.24 0.76 5.76
C PHE A 61 -4.22 1.03 6.89
N LYS A 62 -5.34 1.66 6.56
CA LYS A 62 -6.47 1.79 7.47
C LYS A 62 -7.37 0.58 7.31
N VAL A 63 -7.52 -0.16 8.40
CA VAL A 63 -8.41 -1.31 8.53
C VAL A 63 -9.38 -1.04 9.69
N ASP A 64 -10.41 -1.87 9.86
CA ASP A 64 -11.43 -1.66 10.89
C ASP A 64 -10.85 -1.59 12.32
N SER A 65 -9.74 -2.30 12.57
CA SER A 65 -9.05 -2.30 13.86
C SER A 65 -8.08 -1.13 14.05
N GLY A 66 -7.94 -0.22 13.08
CA GLY A 66 -7.04 0.93 13.14
C GLY A 66 -6.02 1.00 12.00
N LEU A 67 -4.85 1.57 12.26
CA LEU A 67 -3.77 1.71 11.28
C LEU A 67 -2.76 0.55 11.45
N VAL A 68 -2.47 -0.15 10.35
CA VAL A 68 -1.47 -1.22 10.31
C VAL A 68 -0.33 -0.78 9.40
N GLU A 69 0.89 -0.76 9.94
CA GLU A 69 2.10 -0.47 9.18
C GLU A 69 2.68 -1.76 8.59
N VAL A 70 3.00 -1.73 7.30
CA VAL A 70 3.53 -2.88 6.55
C VAL A 70 4.67 -2.41 5.66
N SER A 71 5.81 -3.11 5.75
CA SER A 71 6.90 -2.93 4.78
C SER A 71 6.42 -3.40 3.40
N GLY A 72 6.54 -2.55 2.39
CA GLY A 72 6.13 -2.92 1.05
C GLY A 72 6.95 -4.07 0.46
N LYS A 73 8.19 -4.31 0.92
CA LYS A 73 8.95 -5.53 0.60
C LYS A 73 8.22 -6.81 0.99
N ALA A 74 7.47 -6.81 2.09
CA ALA A 74 6.63 -7.95 2.49
C ALA A 74 5.39 -8.12 1.60
N LEU A 75 4.95 -7.05 0.94
CA LEU A 75 3.84 -7.05 -0.02
C LEU A 75 4.28 -7.41 -1.44
N VAL A 76 5.58 -7.40 -1.72
CA VAL A 76 6.15 -7.95 -2.95
C VAL A 76 6.03 -9.47 -2.84
N GLY A 77 4.91 -10.02 -3.28
CA GLY A 77 4.74 -11.45 -3.20
C GLY A 77 5.46 -12.19 -4.33
N ARG A 78 5.80 -13.44 -4.07
CA ARG A 78 6.34 -14.41 -5.04
C ARG A 78 5.32 -14.69 -6.16
N PRO A 79 5.76 -15.15 -7.35
CA PRO A 79 4.85 -15.76 -8.31
C PRO A 79 4.01 -16.83 -7.59
N GLN A 80 2.72 -16.92 -7.91
CA GLN A 80 2.03 -18.21 -7.80
C GLN A 80 2.69 -19.17 -8.79
#